data_AF-A0A8T3WVH6-F1
#
_entry.id   AF-A0A8T3WVH6-F1
#
_cell.length_a   1.000
_cell.length_b   1.000
_cell.length_c   1.000
_cell.angle_alpha   90.00
_cell.angle_beta   90.00
_cell.angle_gamma   90.00
#
_symmetry.space_group_name_H-M   'P 1'
#
loop_
_entity.id
_entity.type
_entity.pdbx_description
1 polymer ?
#
loop_
_entity_poly.entity_id
_entity_poly.type
_entity_poly.pdbx_seq_one_letter_code
_entity_poly.pdbx_strand_id
1 'polypeptide(L)'
;MKKINETYLPLLKRKEIVFEIDHARKSTPKKEEIKKLIAEELKADENLINLQKVINHFGSTRTKVIAEVYESKEDFEKLIKKNKKAKKDGKEESKEQKA
;
A
#
# COMPACT_ATOMS: atom_id res chain seq x y z
N MET A 1 -2.34 7.34 11.62
CA MET A 1 -3.00 7.19 10.31
C MET A 1 -4.47 7.47 10.49
N LYS A 2 -5.14 8.05 9.49
CA LYS A 2 -6.57 8.38 9.54
C LYS A 2 -7.25 7.82 8.30
N LYS A 3 -8.33 7.04 8.48
CA LYS A 3 -9.20 6.62 7.38
C LYS A 3 -10.06 7.81 6.96
N ILE A 4 -9.92 8.25 5.72
CA ILE A 4 -10.70 9.37 5.17
C ILE A 4 -12.00 8.85 4.57
N ASN A 5 -11.92 7.80 3.75
CA ASN A 5 -13.07 7.31 3.00
C ASN A 5 -12.97 5.81 2.74
N GLU A 6 -14.13 5.16 2.59
CA GLU A 6 -14.26 3.77 2.16
C GLU A 6 -15.39 3.67 1.15
N THR A 7 -15.06 3.13 -0.02
CA THR A 7 -16.01 2.91 -1.11
C THR A 7 -15.97 1.44 -1.50
N TYR A 8 -17.13 0.79 -1.48
CA TYR A 8 -17.27 -0.58 -1.97
C TYR A 8 -17.57 -0.57 -3.47
N LEU A 9 -16.79 -1.31 -4.25
CA LEU A 9 -16.98 -1.49 -5.69
C LEU A 9 -17.55 -2.89 -5.96
N PRO A 10 -18.88 -3.04 -6.06
CA PRO A 10 -19.53 -4.35 -6.21
C PRO A 10 -19.17 -5.05 -7.53
N LEU A 11 -18.92 -4.28 -8.60
CA LEU A 11 -18.53 -4.80 -9.92
C LEU A 11 -17.17 -5.51 -9.91
N LEU A 12 -16.25 -5.02 -9.06
CA LEU A 12 -14.87 -5.51 -8.98
C LEU A 12 -14.60 -6.26 -7.68
N LYS A 13 -15.64 -6.46 -6.84
CA LYS A 13 -15.57 -7.10 -5.51
C LYS A 13 -14.36 -6.63 -4.70
N ARG A 14 -14.14 -5.30 -4.71
CA ARG A 14 -13.02 -4.67 -4.03
C ARG A 14 -13.49 -3.46 -3.22
N LYS A 15 -12.81 -3.18 -2.13
CA LYS A 15 -13.00 -2.00 -1.29
C LYS A 15 -11.87 -1.03 -1.59
N GLU A 16 -12.20 0.17 -2.05
CA GLU A 16 -11.25 1.26 -2.14
C GLU A 16 -11.27 2.04 -0.83
N ILE A 17 -10.11 2.15 -0.19
CA ILE A 17 -9.97 2.80 1.11
C ILE A 17 -8.90 3.87 1.00
N VAL A 18 -9.29 5.09 1.34
CA VAL A 18 -8.42 6.25 1.31
C VAL A 18 -7.91 6.51 2.72
N PHE A 19 -6.60 6.48 2.88
CA PHE A 19 -5.91 6.73 4.14
C PHE A 19 -5.06 8.00 4.07
N GLU A 20 -5.00 8.72 5.17
CA GLU A 20 -4.07 9.82 5.39
C GLU A 20 -3.06 9.41 6.46
N ILE A 21 -1.80 9.46 6.10
CA ILE A 21 -0.68 9.16 6.99
C ILE A 21 0.02 10.48 7.27
N ASP A 22 -0.17 10.99 8.48
CA ASP A 22 0.64 12.08 9.00
C ASP A 22 1.95 11.52 9.56
N HIS A 23 3.07 12.03 9.07
CA HIS A 23 4.42 11.65 9.45
C HIS A 23 5.23 12.90 9.83
N ALA A 24 4.67 13.74 10.69
CA ALA A 24 5.26 15.00 11.18
C ALA A 24 6.73 14.91 11.64
N ARG A 25 7.22 13.73 12.06
CA ARG A 25 8.59 13.52 12.56
C ARG A 25 9.39 12.46 11.82
N LYS A 26 8.86 11.86 10.74
CA LYS A 26 9.52 10.79 10.00
C LYS A 26 9.55 11.10 8.51
N SER A 27 10.57 10.57 7.82
CA SER A 27 10.63 10.59 6.35
C SER A 27 9.37 9.98 5.73
N THR A 28 9.07 10.39 4.50
CA THR A 28 7.95 9.86 3.70
C THR A 28 7.92 8.33 3.80
N PRO A 29 6.84 7.74 4.33
CA PRO A 29 6.80 6.31 4.59
C PRO A 29 6.94 5.52 3.28
N LYS A 30 7.77 4.47 3.30
CA LYS A 30 7.97 3.61 2.12
C LYS A 30 6.70 2.81 1.83
N LYS A 31 6.54 2.39 0.56
CA LYS A 31 5.37 1.60 0.13
C LYS A 31 5.17 0.33 0.97
N GLU A 32 6.25 -0.33 1.37
CA GLU A 32 6.20 -1.56 2.18
C GLU A 32 5.69 -1.30 3.60
N GLU A 33 6.16 -0.24 4.25
CA GLU A 33 5.68 0.16 5.59
C GLU A 33 4.21 0.57 5.54
N ILE A 34 3.81 1.36 4.54
CA ILE A 34 2.42 1.73 4.32
C ILE A 34 1.54 0.49 4.17
N LYS A 35 2.01 -0.51 3.44
CA LYS A 35 1.28 -1.76 3.21
C LYS A 35 1.07 -2.53 4.51
N LYS A 36 2.11 -2.66 5.34
CA LYS A 36 2.02 -3.31 6.66
C LYS A 36 1.05 -2.57 7.58
N LEU A 37 1.18 -1.25 7.69
CA LEU A 37 0.28 -0.42 8.51
C LEU A 37 -1.19 -0.60 8.11
N ILE A 38 -1.46 -0.61 6.80
CA ILE A 38 -2.81 -0.82 6.27
C ILE A 38 -3.30 -2.26 6.55
N ALA A 39 -2.44 -3.26 6.41
CA ALA A 39 -2.79 -4.66 6.71
C ALA A 39 -3.14 -4.86 8.19
N GLU A 40 -2.37 -4.26 9.10
CA GLU A 40 -2.62 -4.30 10.55
C GLU A 40 -3.93 -3.60 10.91
N GLU A 41 -4.18 -2.40 10.36
CA GLU A 41 -5.40 -1.61 10.61
C GLU A 41 -6.66 -2.34 10.09
N LEU A 42 -6.57 -2.95 8.90
CA LEU A 42 -7.70 -3.67 8.28
C LEU A 42 -7.84 -5.12 8.74
N LYS A 43 -6.88 -5.63 9.53
CA LYS A 43 -6.75 -7.06 9.88
C LYS A 43 -6.90 -7.97 8.65
N ALA A 44 -6.37 -7.50 7.52
CA ALA A 44 -6.47 -8.17 6.23
C ALA A 44 -5.09 -8.60 5.74
N ASP A 45 -5.05 -9.66 4.95
CA ASP A 45 -3.80 -10.23 4.46
C ASP A 45 -3.09 -9.25 3.50
N GLU A 46 -1.77 -9.09 3.63
CA GLU A 46 -0.97 -8.26 2.72
C GLU A 46 -1.11 -8.69 1.25
N ASN A 47 -1.46 -9.95 0.99
CA ASN A 47 -1.69 -10.48 -0.36
C ASN A 47 -3.05 -10.08 -0.96
N LEU A 48 -3.95 -9.47 -0.19
CA LEU A 48 -5.24 -8.98 -0.69
C LEU A 48 -5.27 -7.46 -0.83
N ILE A 49 -4.22 -6.78 -0.37
CA ILE A 49 -4.13 -5.33 -0.33
C ILE A 49 -3.20 -4.85 -1.44
N ASN A 50 -3.72 -4.03 -2.34
CA ASN A 50 -2.95 -3.35 -3.37
C ASN A 50 -2.86 -1.85 -3.07
N LEU A 51 -1.66 -1.29 -3.20
CA LEU A 51 -1.47 0.17 -3.11
C LEU A 51 -1.58 0.75 -4.52
N GLN A 52 -2.73 1.36 -4.84
CA GLN A 52 -2.96 1.94 -6.16
C GLN A 52 -2.11 3.21 -6.35
N LYS A 53 -2.20 4.15 -5.40
CA LYS A 53 -1.45 5.41 -5.45
C LYS A 53 -1.03 5.86 -4.05
N VAL A 54 0.17 6.41 -3.99
CA VAL A 54 0.70 7.11 -2.81
C VAL A 54 1.02 8.52 -3.26
N ILE A 55 0.28 9.49 -2.74
CA ILE A 55 0.40 10.90 -3.09
C ILE A 55 0.95 11.60 -1.87
N ASN A 56 2.20 12.06 -1.96
CA ASN A 56 2.78 12.94 -0.96
C ASN A 56 2.74 14.37 -1.48
N HIS A 57 2.37 15.34 -0.63
CA HIS A 57 2.39 16.75 -0.98
C HIS A 57 3.70 17.37 -0.48
N PHE A 58 4.52 17.90 -1.38
CA PHE A 58 5.81 18.49 -1.04
C PHE A 58 5.64 19.67 -0.07
N GLY A 59 6.41 19.67 1.02
CA GLY A 59 6.28 20.67 2.09
C GLY A 59 5.17 20.38 3.12
N SER A 60 4.39 19.31 2.94
CA SER A 60 3.45 18.80 3.95
C SER A 60 3.92 17.46 4.49
N THR A 61 3.71 17.23 5.78
CA THR A 61 4.01 15.95 6.44
C THR A 61 2.87 14.94 6.28
N ARG A 62 1.99 15.14 5.29
CA ARG A 62 0.78 14.35 5.06
C ARG A 62 0.90 13.61 3.74
N THR A 63 0.77 12.29 3.81
CA THR A 63 0.75 11.42 2.64
C THR A 63 -0.64 10.81 2.54
N LYS A 64 -1.27 11.00 1.39
CA LYS A 64 -2.54 10.38 1.05
C LYS A 64 -2.26 9.07 0.32
N VAL A 65 -2.84 7.99 0.83
CA VAL A 65 -2.69 6.64 0.29
C VAL A 65 -4.06 6.16 -0.17
N ILE A 66 -4.12 5.61 -1.38
CA ILE A 66 -5.29 4.94 -1.92
C ILE A 66 -4.97 3.45 -1.99
N ALA A 67 -5.64 2.67 -1.14
CA ALA A 67 -5.50 1.23 -1.05
C ALA A 67 -6.75 0.53 -1.57
N GLU A 68 -6.55 -0.57 -2.28
CA GLU A 68 -7.62 -1.43 -2.80
C GLU A 68 -7.52 -2.78 -2.08
N VAL A 69 -8.57 -3.15 -1.35
CA VAL A 69 -8.67 -4.43 -0.65
C VAL A 69 -9.58 -5.34 -1.45
N TYR A 70 -9.06 -6.46 -1.93
CA TYR A 70 -9.79 -7.43 -2.73
C TYR A 70 -10.41 -8.50 -1.85
N GLU A 71 -11.64 -8.92 -2.17
CA GLU A 71 -12.31 -10.02 -1.45
C GLU A 71 -11.84 -11.40 -1.95
N SER A 72 -11.27 -11.49 -3.15
CA SER A 72 -10.87 -12.76 -3.78
C SER A 72 -9.43 -12.73 -4.28
N LYS A 73 -8.68 -13.81 -3.98
CA LYS A 73 -7.29 -13.99 -4.44
C LYS A 73 -7.17 -14.09 -5.96
N GLU A 74 -8.19 -14.64 -6.63
CA GLU A 74 -8.23 -14.72 -8.10
C GLU A 74 -8.27 -13.34 -8.76
N ASP A 75 -9.11 -12.44 -8.25
CA ASP A 75 -9.19 -11.05 -8.73
C ASP A 75 -7.89 -10.30 -8.48
N PHE A 76 -7.30 -10.50 -7.29
CA PHE A 76 -5.99 -9.95 -6.96
C PHE A 76 -4.91 -10.42 -7.95
N GLU A 77 -4.80 -11.72 -8.22
CA GLU A 77 -3.80 -12.25 -9.16
C GLU A 77 -4.00 -11.78 -10.59
N LYS A 78 -5.24 -11.74 -11.09
CA LYS A 78 -5.56 -11.31 -12.46
C LYS A 78 -5.21 -9.83 -12.67
N LEU A 79 -5.47 -8.97 -11.68
CA LEU A 79 -5.21 -7.53 -11.76
C LEU A 79 -3.74 -7.18 -11.46
N ILE A 80 -3.11 -7.81 -10.47
CA ILE A 80 -1.71 -7.55 -10.09
C ILE A 80 -0.72 -8.10 -11.14
N LYS A 81 -0.97 -9.27 -11.75
CA LYS A 81 -0.06 -9.85 -12.76
C LYS A 81 0.19 -8.90 -13.94
N LYS A 82 -0.77 -8.01 -14.25
CA LYS A 82 -0.58 -6.98 -15.28
C LYS A 82 0.45 -5.90 -14.87
N ASN A 83 0.54 -5.56 -13.58
CA ASN A 83 1.46 -4.55 -13.06
C ASN A 83 2.84 -5.08 -12.64
N LYS A 84 3.01 -6.39 -12.44
CA LYS A 84 4.29 -7.00 -12.02
C LYS A 84 5.40 -6.98 -13.09
N LYS A 85 5.12 -6.59 -14.33
CA LYS A 85 6.16 -6.48 -15.38
C LYS A 85 7.10 -5.26 -15.19
N ALA A 86 6.88 -4.38 -14.22
CA ALA A 86 7.63 -3.12 -14.11
C ALA A 86 8.35 -2.86 -12.77
N LYS A 87 8.51 -3.87 -11.90
CA LYS A 87 9.36 -3.71 -10.69
C LYS A 87 10.14 -4.99 -10.40
N LYS A 88 11.30 -5.08 -11.03
CA LYS A 88 12.30 -6.12 -10.77
C LYS A 88 13.55 -5.39 -10.28
N ASP A 89 13.41 -4.58 -9.24
CA ASP A 89 14.50 -3.74 -8.73
C ASP A 89 14.54 -3.82 -7.21
N GLY A 90 15.61 -4.42 -6.69
CA GLY A 90 16.10 -4.16 -5.35
C GLY A 90 15.76 -5.19 -4.26
N LYS A 91 15.97 -6.48 -4.50
CA LYS A 91 16.30 -7.40 -3.40
C LYS A 91 17.83 -7.47 -3.28
N GLU A 92 18.40 -6.45 -2.65
CA GLU A 92 19.78 -6.50 -2.17
C GLU A 92 19.78 -5.91 -0.75
N GLU A 93 19.28 -6.72 0.18
CA GLU A 93 19.57 -6.52 1.60
C GLU A 93 21.05 -6.83 1.82
N SER A 94 21.76 -5.77 2.19
CA SER A 94 23.10 -5.78 2.72
C SER A 94 23.27 -6.83 3.83
N LYS A 95 24.12 -7.82 3.59
CA LYS A 95 24.93 -8.48 4.63
C LYS A 95 26.39 -8.41 4.22
N GLU A 96 26.98 -7.23 4.33
CA GLU A 96 28.44 -7.13 4.50
C GLU A 96 28.79 -5.88 5.31
N GLN A 97 29.22 -6.12 6.55
CA GLN A 97 30.18 -5.33 7.33
C GLN A 97 30.46 -6.17 8.59
N LYS A 98 31.45 -7.06 8.53
CA LYS A 98 32.85 -6.86 8.95
C LYS A 98 33.04 -6.82 10.48
N ALA A 99 33.56 -7.92 11.02
CA ALA A 99 34.61 -7.96 12.03
C ALA A 99 35.43 -9.23 11.79
#